data_AF-A0A538S4U2-F1
#
_entry.id   AF-A0A538S4U2-F1
#
_cell.length_a   1.000
_cell.length_b   1.000
_cell.length_c   1.000
_cell.angle_alpha   90.00
_cell.angle_beta   90.00
_cell.angle_gamma   90.00
#
_symmetry.space_group_name_H-M   'P 1'
#
loop_
_entity.id
_entity.type
_entity.pdbx_description
1 polymer ?
#
loop_
_entity_poly.entity_id
_entity_poly.type
_entity_poly.pdbx_seq_one_letter_code
_entity_poly.pdbx_strand_id
1 'polypeptide(L)'
;MHPATEVWTWIRCPCRQDDPNADGSTAICLFVKIERYSATRLQIVLPRKAKIGTLLSAEVHDELIVARVTATESRPGIGWLTECERVTPLMDQVRNETHLTRAV
;
A
#
# COMPACT_ATOMS: atom_id res chain seq x y z
N MET A 1 -13.63 -18.74 16.50
CA MET A 1 -12.24 -18.27 16.28
C MET A 1 -11.85 -18.75 14.89
N HIS A 2 -12.06 -17.94 13.86
CA HIS A 2 -11.67 -18.32 12.50
C HIS A 2 -10.13 -18.32 12.45
N PRO A 3 -9.47 -19.36 11.91
CA PRO A 3 -8.05 -19.26 11.61
C PRO A 3 -7.89 -18.05 10.69
N ALA A 4 -7.09 -17.08 11.08
CA ALA A 4 -6.75 -15.96 10.21
C ALA A 4 -6.06 -16.57 8.98
N THR A 5 -6.78 -16.67 7.86
CA THR A 5 -6.24 -17.16 6.60
C THR A 5 -5.04 -16.30 6.27
N GLU A 6 -3.87 -16.93 6.10
CA GLU A 6 -2.68 -16.20 5.71
C GLU A 6 -2.90 -15.59 4.33
N VAL A 7 -2.79 -14.26 4.24
CA VAL A 7 -2.93 -13.53 2.98
C VAL A 7 -1.53 -13.24 2.45
N TRP A 8 -1.27 -13.66 1.22
CA TRP A 8 -0.03 -13.40 0.51
C TRP A 8 -0.33 -12.58 -0.74
N THR A 9 0.53 -11.61 -1.04
CA THR A 9 0.32 -10.67 -2.15
C THR A 9 1.63 -10.27 -2.81
N TRP A 10 1.55 -9.90 -4.08
CA TRP A 10 2.60 -9.12 -4.72
C TRP A 10 2.58 -7.69 -4.19
N ILE A 11 3.76 -7.16 -3.88
CA ILE A 11 4.00 -5.77 -3.49
C ILE A 11 4.95 -5.14 -4.49
N ARG A 12 4.59 -3.95 -4.99
CA ARG A 12 5.48 -3.08 -5.77
C ARG A 12 5.76 -1.82 -4.97
N CYS A 13 7.04 -1.50 -4.75
CA CYS A 13 7.46 -0.34 -3.95
C CYS A 13 8.77 0.25 -4.49
N PRO A 14 8.84 1.54 -4.87
CA PRO A 14 7.72 2.47 -4.98
C PRO A 14 6.77 2.10 -6.13
N CYS A 15 5.49 2.45 -6.01
CA CYS A 15 4.52 2.38 -7.11
C CYS A 15 4.80 3.53 -8.09
N ARG A 16 5.55 3.25 -9.16
CA ARG A 16 5.97 4.28 -10.14
C ARG A 16 4.82 4.97 -10.87
N GLN A 17 3.64 4.34 -10.96
CA GLN A 17 2.49 4.94 -11.64
C GLN A 17 1.90 6.13 -10.87
N ASP A 18 2.07 6.17 -9.55
CA ASP A 18 1.42 7.16 -8.67
C ASP A 18 2.41 8.05 -7.89
N ASP A 19 3.71 7.76 -7.93
CA ASP A 19 4.75 8.56 -7.27
C ASP A 19 5.73 9.17 -8.30
N PRO A 20 5.55 10.45 -8.69
CA PRO A 20 6.45 11.14 -9.63
C PRO A 20 7.88 11.36 -9.07
N ASN A 21 8.10 11.11 -7.78
CA ASN A 21 9.42 11.17 -7.13
C ASN A 21 10.02 9.77 -6.88
N ALA A 22 9.41 8.71 -7.42
CA ALA A 22 9.87 7.35 -7.25
C ALA A 22 11.25 7.12 -7.87
N ASP A 23 12.28 6.99 -7.04
CA ASP A 23 13.60 6.54 -7.47
C ASP A 23 13.56 5.05 -7.80
N GLY A 24 13.69 4.75 -9.10
CA GLY A 24 13.67 3.42 -9.64
C GLY A 24 14.79 2.50 -9.14
N SER A 25 15.89 3.03 -8.60
CA SER A 25 17.00 2.26 -8.04
C SER A 25 16.64 1.52 -6.74
N THR A 26 15.57 1.96 -6.08
CA THR A 26 15.05 1.37 -4.84
C THR A 26 13.84 0.46 -5.06
N ALA A 27 13.42 0.29 -6.33
CA ALA A 27 12.24 -0.46 -6.68
C ALA A 27 12.36 -1.96 -6.36
N ILE A 28 11.37 -2.47 -5.65
CA ILE A 28 11.19 -3.88 -5.32
C ILE A 28 9.82 -4.34 -5.83
N CYS A 29 9.79 -5.57 -6.35
CA CYS A 29 8.57 -6.32 -6.68
C CYS A 29 8.71 -7.69 -6.02
N LEU A 30 7.91 -7.98 -5.00
CA LEU A 30 8.09 -9.15 -4.13
C LEU A 30 6.76 -9.76 -3.74
N PHE A 31 6.73 -11.09 -3.59
CA PHE A 31 5.59 -11.80 -3.01
C PHE A 31 5.82 -11.97 -1.51
N VAL A 32 4.96 -11.34 -0.69
CA VAL A 32 5.12 -11.29 0.77
C VAL A 32 3.83 -11.64 1.49
N LYS A 33 3.98 -12.11 2.73
CA LYS A 33 2.87 -12.30 3.66
C LYS A 33 2.38 -10.95 4.17
N ILE A 34 1.06 -10.79 4.24
CA ILE A 34 0.42 -9.69 4.95
C ILE A 34 0.25 -10.09 6.42
N GLU A 35 0.92 -9.35 7.30
CA GLU A 35 0.86 -9.56 8.74
C GLU A 35 -0.47 -9.06 9.31
N ARG A 36 -0.95 -7.92 8.81
CA ARG A 36 -2.28 -7.37 9.14
C ARG A 36 -2.88 -6.65 7.95
N TYR A 37 -4.17 -6.89 7.72
CA TYR A 37 -4.95 -6.30 6.65
C TYR A 37 -6.28 -5.78 7.19
N SER A 38 -6.63 -4.55 6.84
CA SER A 38 -7.94 -3.96 7.11
C SER A 38 -8.34 -2.99 6.00
N ALA A 39 -9.58 -2.49 6.05
CA ALA A 39 -10.10 -1.51 5.11
C ALA A 39 -9.25 -0.22 4.99
N THR A 40 -8.42 0.09 5.97
CA THR A 40 -7.62 1.34 5.99
C THR A 40 -6.12 1.10 6.17
N ARG A 41 -5.69 -0.10 6.58
CA ARG A 41 -4.30 -0.38 6.94
C ARG A 41 -3.78 -1.67 6.33
N LEU A 42 -2.49 -1.66 6.04
CA LEU A 42 -1.72 -2.79 5.58
C LEU A 42 -0.42 -2.86 6.38
N GLN A 43 -0.07 -4.04 6.86
CA GLN A 43 1.20 -4.31 7.53
C GLN A 43 1.89 -5.49 6.86
N ILE A 44 3.11 -5.27 6.38
CA ILE A 44 3.90 -6.25 5.62
C ILE A 44 5.36 -6.24 6.09
N VAL A 45 6.09 -7.31 5.85
CA VAL A 45 7.55 -7.35 6.05
C VAL A 45 8.24 -7.19 4.71
N LEU A 46 9.10 -6.19 4.60
CA LEU A 46 9.95 -5.95 3.43
C LEU A 46 11.40 -6.30 3.73
N PRO A 47 12.19 -6.81 2.76
CA PRO A 47 13.59 -7.13 2.97
C PRO A 47 14.47 -5.89 3.14
N ARG A 48 13.99 -4.72 2.71
CA ARG A 48 14.67 -3.42 2.83
C ARG A 48 13.74 -2.41 3.49
N LYS A 49 14.32 -1.45 4.19
CA LYS A 49 13.58 -0.34 4.81
C LYS A 49 12.91 0.50 3.72
N ALA A 50 11.58 0.52 3.69
CA ALA A 50 10.85 1.48 2.87
C ALA A 50 10.95 2.89 3.46
N LYS A 51 10.96 3.91 2.60
CA LYS A 51 10.95 5.30 3.05
C LYS A 51 9.53 5.68 3.47
N ILE A 52 9.39 6.37 4.60
CA ILE A 52 8.10 6.92 5.03
C ILE A 52 7.60 7.92 3.98
N GLY A 53 6.33 7.85 3.65
CA GLY A 53 5.68 8.63 2.60
C GLY A 53 5.69 7.97 1.22
N THR A 54 6.51 6.94 0.99
CA THR A 54 6.51 6.19 -0.27
C THR A 54 5.19 5.47 -0.48
N LEU A 55 4.67 5.52 -1.70
CA LEU A 55 3.53 4.73 -2.12
C LEU A 55 3.98 3.33 -2.54
N LEU A 56 3.23 2.33 -2.11
CA LEU A 56 3.32 0.97 -2.59
C LEU A 56 1.98 0.53 -3.16
N SER A 57 2.01 -0.49 -4.01
CA SER A 57 0.81 -1.16 -4.46
C SER A 57 0.81 -2.64 -4.07
N ALA A 58 -0.37 -3.15 -3.70
CA ALA A 58 -0.61 -4.52 -3.30
C ALA A 58 -1.81 -5.09 -4.07
N GLU A 59 -1.70 -6.30 -4.59
CA GLU A 59 -2.79 -7.01 -5.28
C GLU A 59 -3.44 -8.03 -4.33
N VAL A 60 -4.49 -7.60 -3.61
CA VAL A 60 -5.14 -8.39 -2.57
C VAL A 60 -6.55 -8.75 -3.01
N HIS A 61 -6.87 -10.04 -3.14
CA HIS A 61 -8.18 -10.52 -3.59
C HIS A 61 -8.66 -9.88 -4.91
N ASP A 62 -7.76 -9.82 -5.90
CA ASP A 62 -8.00 -9.19 -7.22
C ASP A 62 -8.27 -7.66 -7.16
N GLU A 63 -8.08 -7.02 -6.01
CA GLU A 63 -8.14 -5.57 -5.83
C GLU A 63 -6.71 -5.00 -5.81
N LEU A 64 -6.46 -3.98 -6.66
CA LEU A 64 -5.23 -3.19 -6.58
C LEU A 64 -5.38 -2.11 -5.51
N ILE A 65 -4.62 -2.27 -4.43
CA ILE A 65 -4.57 -1.35 -3.31
C ILE A 65 -3.35 -0.47 -3.45
N VAL A 66 -3.52 0.86 -3.40
CA VAL A 66 -2.43 1.80 -3.20
C VAL A 66 -2.37 2.18 -1.73
N ALA A 67 -1.20 2.09 -1.12
CA ALA A 67 -0.99 2.43 0.28
C ALA A 67 0.29 3.24 0.47
N ARG A 68 0.27 4.15 1.43
CA ARG A 68 1.39 5.00 1.80
C ARG A 68 2.07 4.44 3.03
N VAL A 69 3.39 4.30 2.98
CA VAL A 69 4.20 3.91 4.13
C VAL A 69 4.13 4.99 5.21
N THR A 70 3.68 4.63 6.40
CA THR A 70 3.55 5.54 7.55
C THR A 70 4.60 5.26 8.62
N ALA A 71 5.06 4.01 8.75
CA ALA A 71 6.11 3.62 9.68
C ALA A 71 6.91 2.42 9.20
N THR A 72 8.15 2.30 9.68
CA THR A 72 9.00 1.13 9.45
C THR A 72 9.77 0.78 10.72
N GLU A 73 9.76 -0.49 11.09
CA GLU A 73 10.46 -1.04 12.25
C GLU A 73 11.37 -2.20 11.81
N SER A 74 12.62 -2.21 12.27
CA SER A 74 13.53 -3.34 12.01
C SER A 74 13.10 -4.55 12.84
N ARG A 75 12.98 -5.70 12.19
CA ARG A 75 12.75 -7.01 12.82
C ARG A 75 14.01 -7.86 12.58
N PRO A 76 14.92 -7.96 13.56
CA PRO A 76 16.16 -8.70 13.41
C PRO A 76 15.93 -10.13 12.90
N GLY A 77 16.65 -10.52 11.85
CA GLY A 77 16.53 -11.84 11.22
C GLY A 77 15.33 -12.05 10.30
N ILE A 78 14.41 -11.08 10.21
CA ILE A 78 13.16 -11.20 9.43
C ILE A 78 13.09 -10.15 8.33
N GLY A 79 13.42 -8.88 8.63
CA GLY A 79 13.35 -7.79 7.67
C GLY A 79 12.84 -6.50 8.33
N TRP A 80 12.01 -5.75 7.60
CA TRP A 80 11.45 -4.48 8.03
C TRP A 80 9.93 -4.56 8.06
N LEU A 81 9.36 -4.56 9.26
CA LEU A 81 7.92 -4.42 9.44
C LEU A 81 7.52 -3.03 8.97
N THR A 82 6.70 -2.97 7.94
CA THR A 82 6.31 -1.75 7.25
C THR A 82 4.81 -1.57 7.43
N GLU A 83 4.44 -0.47 8.07
CA GLU A 83 3.05 -0.06 8.26
C GLU A 83 2.65 0.90 7.15
N CYS A 84 1.48 0.66 6.58
CA CYS A 84 0.94 1.43 5.49
C CYS A 84 -0.52 1.78 5.74
N GLU A 85 -0.91 2.95 5.26
CA GLU A 85 -2.29 3.41 5.22
C GLU A 85 -2.79 3.41 3.78
N ARG A 86 -3.98 2.86 3.54
CA ARG A 86 -4.60 2.90 2.21
C ARG A 86 -4.79 4.35 1.76
N VAL A 87 -4.42 4.61 0.51
CA VAL A 87 -4.70 5.89 -0.15
C VAL A 87 -5.91 5.70 -1.03
N THR A 88 -6.97 6.47 -0.80
CA THR A 88 -8.09 6.53 -1.73
C THR A 88 -7.59 7.18 -3.03
N PRO A 89 -7.72 6.51 -4.19
CA PRO A 89 -7.37 7.13 -5.46
C PRO A 89 -8.17 8.42 -5.65
N LEU A 90 -7.49 9.50 -6.04
CA LEU A 90 -8.13 10.82 -6.25
C LEU A 90 -9.30 10.77 -7.27
N MET A 91 -9.35 9.74 -8.11
CA MET A 91 -10.41 9.55 -9.11
C MET A 91 -11.82 9.42 -8.52
N ASP A 92 -11.97 9.02 -7.25
CA ASP A 92 -13.30 9.00 -6.61
C ASP A 92 -13.76 10.39 -6.11
N GLN A 93 -12.86 11.36 -5.97
CA GLN A 93 -13.25 12.72 -5.55
C GLN A 93 -13.87 13.52 -6.70
N VAL A 94 -13.42 13.32 -7.95
CA VAL A 94 -13.97 14.03 -9.12
C VAL A 94 -15.40 13.58 -9.44
N ARG A 95 -15.78 12.33 -9.09
CA ARG A 95 -17.15 11.84 -9.31
C ARG A 95 -18.16 12.47 -8.35
N ASN A 96 -17.74 12.88 -7.16
CA ASN A 96 -18.64 13.52 -6.18
C ASN A 96 -18.80 15.03 -6.40
N GLU A 97 -17.85 15.70 -7.05
CA GLU A 97 -17.98 17.14 -7.34
C GLU A 97 -18.88 17.43 -8.56
N THR A 98 -19.11 16.44 -9.42
CA THR A 98 -19.94 16.64 -10.63
C THR A 98 -21.45 16.62 -10.34
N HIS A 99 -21.88 16.22 -9.13
CA HIS A 99 -23.30 16.17 -8.75
C HIS A 99 -23.82 17.43 -8.00
N LEU A 100 -22.99 18.46 -7.79
CA LEU A 100 -23.38 19.67 -7.04
C LEU A 100 -23.53 20.94 -7.88
N THR A 101 -23.26 20.92 -9.19
CA THR A 101 -23.28 22.12 -10.05
C THR A 101 -24.40 22.16 -11.08
N ARG A 102 -25.55 21.53 -10.79
CA ARG A 102 -26.73 21.62 -11.68
C ARG A 102 -28.02 21.89 -10.93
N ALA A 103 -28.05 23.03 -10.22
CA ALA A 103 -29.28 23.65 -9.76
C ALA A 103 -29.04 25.16 -9.53
N VAL A 104 -28.99 25.93 -10.62
CA VAL A 104 -29.47 27.33 -10.68
C VAL A 104 -30.06 27.54 -12.07
#